data_AF-A0A1F8KU53-F1
#
_entry.id   AF-A0A1F8KU53-F1
#
_cell.length_a   1.000
_cell.length_b   1.000
_cell.length_c   1.000
_cell.angle_alpha   90.00
_cell.angle_beta   90.00
_cell.angle_gamma   90.00
#
_symmetry.space_group_name_H-M   'P 1'
#
loop_
_entity.id
_entity.type
_entity.pdbx_description
1 polymer ?
#
loop_
_entity_poly.entity_id
_entity_poly.type
_entity_poly.pdbx_seq_one_letter_code
_entity_poly.pdbx_strand_id
1 'polypeptide(L)' 'MGWSWWGMGLGMIGMALFWVAIVALTVWVVLRVAGTRGEWTGRTGSPALRILEERLARGEIDLEEFRARKGAIESAR' A
#
# COMPACT_ATOMS: atom_id res chain seq x y z
N MET A 1 -44.96 21.43 -14.19
CA MET A 1 -44.50 20.74 -12.97
C MET A 1 -43.33 19.83 -13.36
N GLY A 2 -42.09 20.32 -13.31
CA GLY A 2 -40.93 19.56 -13.82
C GLY A 2 -39.55 20.06 -13.38
N TRP A 3 -39.49 20.99 -12.41
CA TRP A 3 -38.22 21.53 -11.90
C TRP A 3 -37.77 20.94 -10.56
N SER A 4 -38.65 20.20 -9.87
CA SER A 4 -38.33 19.54 -8.59
C SER A 4 -37.37 18.36 -8.73
N TRP A 5 -37.33 17.71 -9.90
CA TRP A 5 -36.44 16.57 -10.16
C TRP A 5 -34.98 16.97 -10.35
N TRP A 6 -34.73 18.13 -10.99
CA TRP A 6 -33.38 18.64 -11.23
C TRP A 6 -32.69 19.07 -9.92
N GLY A 7 -33.46 19.64 -8.98
CA GLY A 7 -32.95 20.04 -7.67
C GLY A 7 -32.58 18.86 -6.76
N MET A 8 -33.30 17.74 -6.86
CA MET A 8 -33.06 16.56 -6.03
C MET A 8 -31.83 15.75 -6.50
N GLY A 9 -31.58 15.69 -7.80
CA GLY A 9 -30.38 15.03 -8.36
C GLY A 9 -29.08 15.80 -8.10
N LEU A 10 -29.11 17.13 -8.19
CA LEU A 10 -27.94 17.97 -7.92
C LEU A 10 -27.47 17.90 -6.46
N GLY A 11 -28.42 17.80 -5.51
CA GLY A 11 -28.10 17.60 -4.09
C GLY A 11 -27.38 16.26 -3.83
N MET A 12 -27.84 15.18 -4.46
CA MET A 12 -27.21 13.85 -4.36
C MET A 12 -25.81 13.83 -4.98
N ILE A 13 -25.63 14.50 -6.11
CA ILE A 13 -24.32 14.62 -6.77
C ILE A 13 -23.35 15.42 -5.90
N GLY A 14 -23.78 16.55 -5.33
CA GLY A 14 -22.95 17.34 -4.42
C GLY A 14 -22.49 16.55 -3.19
N MET A 15 -23.39 15.76 -2.61
CA MET A 15 -23.08 14.90 -1.46
C MET A 15 -22.14 13.74 -1.83
N ALA A 16 -22.33 13.11 -2.99
CA ALA A 16 -21.41 12.09 -3.49
C ALA A 16 -20.02 12.67 -3.78
N LEU A 17 -19.94 13.84 -4.40
CA LEU A 17 -18.68 14.54 -4.67
C LEU A 17 -17.95 14.89 -3.37
N PHE A 18 -18.67 15.32 -2.33
CA PHE A 18 -18.09 15.58 -1.01
C PHE A 18 -17.43 14.33 -0.41
N TRP A 19 -18.13 13.18 -0.45
CA TRP A 19 -17.56 11.91 0.00
C TRP A 19 -16.35 11.46 -0.82
N VAL A 20 -16.44 11.55 -2.15
CA VAL A 20 -15.32 11.24 -3.05
C VAL A 20 -14.12 12.13 -2.76
N ALA A 21 -14.34 13.43 -2.52
CA ALA A 21 -13.26 14.35 -2.16
C ALA A 21 -12.59 13.98 -0.83
N ILE A 22 -13.36 13.60 0.19
CA ILE A 22 -12.82 13.12 1.48
C ILE A 22 -11.98 11.86 1.28
N VAL A 23 -12.48 10.87 0.54
CA VAL A 23 -11.75 9.63 0.28
C VAL A 23 -10.48 9.91 -0.52
N ALA A 24 -10.58 10.71 -1.59
CA ALA A 24 -9.44 11.10 -2.41
C ALA A 24 -8.38 11.84 -1.58
N LEU A 25 -8.78 12.77 -0.72
CA LEU A 25 -7.87 13.49 0.18
C LEU A 25 -7.20 12.53 1.17
N THR A 26 -7.97 11.61 1.76
CA THR A 26 -7.45 10.62 2.70
C THR A 26 -6.42 9.72 2.02
N VAL A 27 -6.75 9.18 0.85
CA VAL A 27 -5.82 8.36 0.05
C VAL A 27 -4.60 9.18 -0.35
N TRP A 28 -4.76 10.43 -0.76
CA TRP A 28 -3.65 11.32 -1.12
C TRP A 28 -2.70 11.56 0.05
N VAL A 29 -3.22 11.86 1.25
CA VAL A 29 -2.41 12.02 2.47
C VAL A 29 -1.70 10.71 2.82
N VAL A 30 -2.41 9.58 2.78
CA VAL A 30 -1.82 8.26 3.06
C VAL A 30 -0.71 7.95 2.05
N LEU A 31 -0.92 8.16 0.76
CA LEU A 31 0.11 7.95 -0.27
C LEU A 31 1.28 8.91 -0.13
N ARG A 32 1.04 10.16 0.27
CA ARG A 32 2.11 11.16 0.50
C ARG A 32 2.98 10.77 1.69
N VAL A 33 2.36 10.37 2.81
CA VAL A 33 3.04 9.97 4.04
C VAL A 33 3.67 8.58 3.91
N ALA A 34 2.97 7.62 3.31
CA ALA A 34 3.50 6.29 3.00
C ALA A 34 4.60 6.35 1.93
N GLY A 35 4.52 7.27 0.96
CA GLY A 35 5.56 7.53 -0.03
C GLY A 35 6.87 8.02 0.58
N THR A 36 6.83 8.75 1.71
CA THR A 36 8.04 9.09 2.48
C THR A 36 8.61 7.94 3.30
N ARG A 37 7.85 6.85 3.47
CA ARG A 37 8.32 5.56 4.02
C ARG A 37 8.48 4.49 2.91
N GLY A 38 8.35 4.93 1.65
CA GLY A 38 8.18 4.11 0.46
C GLY A 38 9.47 3.80 -0.29
N GLU A 39 10.63 3.90 0.36
CA GLU A 39 11.78 3.07 -0.02
C GLU A 39 11.62 1.60 0.41
N TRP A 40 10.49 1.23 1.02
CA TRP A 40 10.04 -0.17 0.96
C TRP A 40 9.31 -0.44 -0.35
N THR A 41 10.15 -0.51 -1.37
CA THR A 41 9.91 -1.01 -2.71
C THR A 41 8.79 -2.06 -2.77
N GLY A 42 7.85 -1.80 -3.68
CA GLY A 42 7.07 -2.87 -4.25
C GLY A 42 7.99 -3.86 -4.94
N ARG A 43 8.04 -5.08 -4.43
CA ARG A 43 8.22 -6.27 -5.25
C ARG A 43 7.72 -7.46 -4.45
N THR A 44 7.19 -8.40 -5.18
CA THR A 44 6.86 -9.79 -4.87
C THR A 44 7.97 -10.57 -4.14
N GLY A 45 8.46 -10.09 -3.00
CA GLY A 45 9.34 -10.79 -2.09
C GLY A 45 8.50 -11.17 -0.88
N SER A 46 8.40 -12.46 -0.59
CA SER A 46 7.62 -12.96 0.54
C SER A 46 7.99 -12.21 1.83
N PRO A 47 7.05 -11.98 2.76
CA PRO A 47 7.34 -11.36 4.06
C PRO A 47 8.49 -12.05 4.81
N ALA A 48 8.74 -13.34 4.52
CA ALA A 48 9.89 -14.10 5.03
C ALA A 48 11.25 -13.57 4.56
N LEU A 49 11.38 -13.09 3.32
CA LEU A 49 12.65 -12.57 2.80
C LEU A 49 13.04 -11.24 3.47
N ARG A 50 12.07 -10.36 3.75
CA ARG A 50 12.32 -9.09 4.46
C ARG A 50 12.80 -9.29 5.89
N ILE A 51 12.27 -10.30 6.59
CA ILE A 51 12.71 -10.65 7.95
C ILE A 51 14.15 -11.20 7.92
N LEU A 52 14.52 -11.94 6.87
CA LEU A 52 15.88 -12.45 6.67
C LEU A 52 16.89 -11.33 6.40
N GLU A 53 16.56 -10.36 5.54
CA GLU A 53 17.43 -9.22 5.25
C GLU A 53 17.65 -8.32 6.47
N GLU A 54 16.63 -8.11 7.31
CA GLU A 54 16.77 -7.34 8.54
C GLU A 54 17.72 -8.01 9.54
N ARG A 55 17.70 -9.34 9.63
CA ARG A 55 18.62 -10.12 10.50
C ARG A 55 20.04 -10.16 9.97
N LEU A 56 20.20 -10.20 8.64
CA LEU A 56 21.51 -10.05 7.98
C LEU A 56 22.10 -8.65 8.24
N ALA A 57 21.28 -7.59 8.15
CA ALA A 57 21.72 -6.22 8.44
C ALA A 57 22.09 -6.00 9.91
N ARG A 58 21.46 -6.75 10.82
CA ARG A 58 21.83 -6.81 12.25
C ARG A 58 23.08 -7.66 12.53
N GLY A 59 23.58 -8.39 11.53
CA GLY A 59 24.70 -9.32 11.68
C GLY A 59 24.36 -10.58 12.49
N GLU A 60 23.07 -10.86 12.71
CA GLU A 60 22.60 -12.05 13.45
C GLU A 60 22.69 -13.33 12.59
N ILE A 61 22.78 -13.18 11.28
CA ILE A 61 22.81 -14.26 10.29
C ILE A 61 23.94 -13.99 9.32
N ASP A 62 24.70 -15.02 8.97
CA ASP A 62 25.79 -14.92 7.99
C ASP A 62 25.28 -14.94 6.53
N LEU A 63 26.08 -14.39 5.62
CA LEU A 63 25.81 -14.36 4.17
C LEU A 63 25.56 -15.75 3.59
N GLU A 64 26.21 -16.78 4.12
CA GLU A 64 26.07 -18.16 3.65
C GLU A 64 24.69 -18.73 4.00
N GLU A 65 24.23 -18.49 5.23
CA GLU A 65 22.93 -18.93 5.74
C GLU A 65 21.77 -18.17 5.06
N PHE A 66 21.96 -16.89 4.76
CA PHE A 66 21.00 -16.09 3.99
C PHE A 66 20.75 -16.69 2.59
N ARG A 67 21.82 -17.07 1.88
CA ARG A 67 21.70 -17.65 0.52
C ARG A 67 20.95 -18.99 0.53
N ALA A 68 21.23 -19.86 1.50
CA ALA A 68 20.54 -21.14 1.62
C ALA A 68 19.03 -20.97 1.85
N ARG A 69 18.64 -20.07 2.77
CA ARG A 69 17.22 -19.81 3.08
C ARG A 69 16.49 -19.07 1.96
N LYS A 70 17.18 -18.16 1.27
CA LYS A 70 16.63 -17.48 0.09
C LYS A 70 16.28 -18.48 -1.01
N GLY A 71 17.19 -19.42 -1.32
CA GLY A 71 16.96 -20.46 -2.31
C GLY A 71 15.77 -21.38 -1.95
N ALA A 72 15.59 -21.71 -0.67
CA ALA A 72 14.46 -22.52 -0.21
C ALA A 72 13.10 -21.80 -0.30
N ILE A 73 13.08 -20.48 -0.09
CA ILE A 73 11.86 -19.67 -0.21
C ILE A 73 11.50 -19.45 -1.70
N GLU A 74 12.50 -19.34 -2.57
CA GLU A 74 12.31 -19.16 -4.01
C GLU A 74 11.84 -20.45 -4.70
N SER A 75 12.31 -21.62 -4.25
CA SER A 75 11.88 -22.92 -4.76
C SER A 75 10.54 -23.41 -4.23
N ALA A 76 10.03 -22.82 -3.14
CA ALA A 76 8.72 -23.13 -2.56
C ALA A 76 7.54 -22.38 -3.23
N ARG A 77 7.81 -21.70 -4.37
CA ARG A 77 6.83 -20.94 -5.16
C ARG A 77 6.55 -21.63 -6.49
#